data_AF-A0A543JK70-F1
#
_entry.id   AF-A0A543JK70-F1
#
_cell.length_a   1.000
_cell.length_b   1.000
_cell.length_c   1.000
_cell.angle_alpha   90.00
_cell.angle_beta   90.00
_cell.angle_gamma   90.00
#
_symmetry.space_group_name_H-M   'P 1'
#
loop_
_entity.id
_entity.type
_entity.pdbx_description
1 polymer ?
#
loop_
_entity_poly.entity_id
_entity_poly.type
_entity_poly.pdbx_seq_one_letter_code
_entity_poly.pdbx_strand_id
1 'polypeptide(L)'
;MSRVRLVVEGAANLMSKTTTTPAATSVPVDDLAAQIDWLRWVEDQLDELKRVRADLHRAIKDRLGDMEVGTVNGIPAVTYRRALRVTLSPRLVRELHPEVVRRCEEISEVRTFLLVDAA
;
A
#
# COMPACT_ATOMS: atom_id res chain seq x y z
N MET A 1 -30.47 50.81 -31.94
CA MET A 1 -30.81 49.37 -32.05
C MET A 1 -29.89 48.62 -31.11
N SER A 2 -30.31 48.49 -29.86
CA SER A 2 -30.88 47.29 -29.22
C SER A 2 -29.83 46.34 -28.66
N ARG A 3 -29.86 46.27 -27.33
CA ARG A 3 -29.09 45.41 -26.42
C ARG A 3 -29.47 43.94 -26.59
N VAL A 4 -28.51 43.03 -26.41
CA VAL A 4 -28.77 41.75 -25.74
C VAL A 4 -27.59 41.46 -24.80
N ARG A 5 -27.84 41.62 -23.50
CA ARG A 5 -27.13 40.91 -22.42
C ARG A 5 -27.64 39.47 -22.44
N LEU A 6 -26.75 38.49 -22.47
CA LEU A 6 -27.06 37.18 -21.92
C LEU A 6 -26.22 37.00 -20.65
N VAL A 7 -26.89 37.24 -19.53
CA VAL A 7 -26.52 36.70 -18.22
C VAL A 7 -26.88 35.22 -18.27
N VAL A 8 -25.93 34.34 -17.99
CA VAL A 8 -26.24 32.97 -17.56
C VAL A 8 -25.69 32.85 -16.15
N GLU A 9 -26.59 33.09 -15.19
CA GLU A 9 -26.47 32.60 -13.83
C GLU A 9 -26.50 31.08 -13.86
N GLY A 10 -25.50 30.47 -13.23
CA GLY A 10 -25.40 29.03 -13.05
C GLY A 10 -24.67 28.77 -11.74
N ALA A 11 -25.26 29.22 -10.64
CA ALA A 11 -24.86 28.84 -9.30
C ALA A 11 -25.08 27.33 -9.14
N ALA A 12 -24.00 26.55 -9.13
CA ALA A 12 -23.99 25.17 -8.73
C ALA A 12 -22.84 24.94 -7.75
N ASN A 13 -23.11 25.36 -6.51
CA ASN A 13 -22.78 24.64 -5.29
C ASN A 13 -21.35 24.09 -5.23
N LEU A 14 -20.40 24.95 -4.85
CA LEU A 14 -19.21 24.52 -4.12
C LEU A 14 -19.71 23.89 -2.82
N MET A 15 -19.97 22.58 -2.84
CA MET A 15 -19.99 21.80 -1.60
C MET A 15 -18.57 21.79 -1.09
N SER A 16 -18.25 22.82 -0.31
CA SER A 16 -17.17 22.80 0.66
C SER A 16 -17.32 21.51 1.43
N LYS A 17 -16.51 20.50 1.10
CA LYS A 17 -16.27 19.37 1.99
C LYS A 17 -15.59 19.98 3.20
N THR A 18 -16.38 20.44 4.16
CA THR A 18 -15.93 20.59 5.53
C THR A 18 -15.61 19.19 5.98
N THR A 19 -14.39 18.75 5.72
CA THR A 19 -13.74 17.70 6.48
C THR A 19 -13.64 18.27 7.88
N THR A 20 -14.70 18.14 8.65
CA THR A 20 -14.65 18.27 10.10
C THR A 20 -13.79 17.12 10.55
N THR A 21 -12.48 17.34 10.59
CA THR A 21 -11.54 16.49 11.28
C THR A 21 -12.08 16.38 12.70
N PRO A 22 -12.61 15.21 13.13
CA PRO A 22 -12.99 15.06 14.53
C PRO A 22 -11.75 15.34 15.36
N ALA A 23 -11.89 16.20 16.37
CA ALA A 23 -10.81 16.44 17.32
C ALA A 23 -10.34 15.07 17.84
N ALA A 24 -9.06 14.77 17.64
CA ALA A 24 -8.50 13.47 17.96
C ALA A 24 -8.60 13.25 19.47
N THR A 25 -9.60 12.48 19.90
CA THR A 25 -9.70 12.01 21.27
C THR A 25 -8.60 10.99 21.50
N SER A 26 -7.55 11.38 22.22
CA SER A 26 -6.46 10.47 22.60
C SER A 26 -6.86 9.63 23.81
N VAL A 27 -6.47 8.35 23.81
CA VAL A 27 -6.60 7.44 24.95
C VAL A 27 -5.19 7.19 25.52
N PRO A 28 -4.95 7.39 26.84
CA PRO A 28 -3.67 7.05 27.44
C PRO A 28 -3.45 5.54 27.41
N VAL A 29 -2.23 5.13 27.06
CA VAL A 29 -1.80 3.73 26.97
C VAL A 29 -0.49 3.51 27.72
N ASP A 30 -0.25 4.29 28.79
CA ASP A 30 0.99 4.28 29.58
C ASP A 30 1.28 2.90 30.18
N ASP A 31 0.24 2.13 30.48
CA ASP A 31 0.31 0.75 30.97
C ASP A 31 0.87 -0.24 29.94
N LEU A 32 0.91 0.15 28.66
CA LEU A 32 1.44 -0.64 27.55
C LEU A 32 2.81 -0.14 27.07
N ALA A 33 3.45 0.81 27.76
CA ALA A 33 4.71 1.41 27.33
C ALA A 33 5.79 0.36 27.03
N ALA A 34 5.97 -0.62 27.93
CA ALA A 34 6.95 -1.70 27.73
C ALA A 34 6.64 -2.55 26.49
N GLN A 35 5.36 -2.85 26.23
CA GLN A 35 4.92 -3.62 25.07
C GLN A 35 5.16 -2.85 23.76
N ILE A 36 4.96 -1.53 23.77
CA ILE A 36 5.25 -0.65 22.63
C ILE A 36 6.76 -0.65 22.33
N ASP A 37 7.61 -0.57 23.35
CA ASP A 37 9.07 -0.62 23.18
C ASP A 37 9.54 -1.97 22.64
N TRP A 38 8.99 -3.08 23.16
CA TRP A 38 9.24 -4.40 22.60
C TRP A 38 8.80 -4.50 21.15
N LEU A 39 7.63 -3.95 20.81
CA LEU A 39 7.13 -3.96 19.45
C LEU A 39 8.05 -3.18 18.50
N ARG A 40 8.53 -2.00 18.90
CA ARG A 40 9.53 -1.23 18.14
C ARG A 40 10.78 -2.04 17.87
N TRP A 41 11.35 -2.66 18.91
CA TRP A 41 12.53 -3.50 18.76
C TRP A 41 12.29 -4.66 17.79
N VAL A 42 11.13 -5.33 17.88
CA VAL A 42 10.78 -6.42 16.96
C VAL A 42 10.64 -5.92 15.52
N GLU A 43 10.00 -4.77 15.30
CA GLU A 43 9.87 -4.19 13.95
C GLU A 43 11.24 -3.87 13.34
N ASP A 44 12.16 -3.29 14.13
CA ASP A 44 13.54 -3.03 13.69
C ASP A 44 14.27 -4.33 13.31
N GLN A 45 14.16 -5.38 14.12
CA GLN A 45 14.78 -6.68 13.82
C GLN A 45 14.18 -7.31 12.56
N LEU A 46 12.86 -7.22 12.38
CA LEU A 46 12.19 -7.74 11.20
C LEU A 46 12.64 -7.01 9.93
N ASP A 47 12.82 -5.70 10.00
CA ASP A 47 13.27 -4.92 8.86
C ASP A 47 14.71 -5.24 8.48
N GLU A 48 15.59 -5.44 9.46
CA GLU A 48 16.95 -5.91 9.18
C GLU A 48 16.94 -7.32 8.58
N LEU A 49 16.18 -8.25 9.14
CA LEU A 49 16.05 -9.60 8.61
C LEU A 49 15.46 -9.62 7.19
N LYS A 50 14.54 -8.70 6.86
CA LYS A 50 14.03 -8.54 5.50
C LYS A 50 15.12 -8.11 4.53
N ARG A 51 15.99 -7.17 4.93
CA ARG A 51 17.15 -6.73 4.12
C ARG A 51 18.13 -7.87 3.89
N VAL A 52 18.57 -8.52 4.97
CA VAL A 52 19.48 -9.68 4.89
C VAL A 52 18.90 -10.78 4.01
N ARG A 53 17.62 -11.11 4.18
CA ARG A 53 16.93 -12.10 3.33
C ARG A 53 16.95 -11.69 1.85
N ALA A 54 16.67 -10.42 1.55
CA ALA A 54 16.65 -9.92 0.17
C ALA A 54 18.03 -10.02 -0.47
N ASP A 55 19.08 -9.70 0.27
CA ASP A 55 20.48 -9.77 -0.20
C ASP A 55 20.91 -11.22 -0.43
N LEU A 56 20.60 -12.14 0.49
CA LEU A 56 20.86 -13.58 0.31
C LEU A 56 20.10 -14.14 -0.88
N HIS A 57 18.82 -13.79 -1.04
CA HIS A 57 18.03 -14.19 -2.21
C HIS A 57 18.65 -13.68 -3.50
N ARG A 58 19.11 -12.42 -3.53
CA ARG A 58 19.78 -11.84 -4.69
C ARG A 58 21.06 -12.61 -5.02
N ALA A 59 21.94 -12.81 -4.04
CA ALA A 59 23.19 -13.53 -4.23
C ALA A 59 22.98 -14.96 -4.77
N ILE A 60 21.99 -15.68 -4.22
CA ILE A 60 21.63 -17.02 -4.68
C ILE A 60 21.11 -16.99 -6.12
N LYS A 61 20.21 -16.04 -6.45
CA LYS A 61 19.66 -15.90 -7.81
C LYS A 61 20.73 -15.54 -8.83
N ASP A 62 21.60 -14.59 -8.50
CA ASP A 62 22.70 -14.16 -9.37
C ASP A 62 23.63 -15.33 -9.68
N ARG A 63 23.90 -16.19 -8.68
CA ARG A 63 24.70 -17.40 -8.86
C ARG A 63 23.97 -18.48 -9.67
N LEU A 64 22.65 -18.60 -9.49
CA LEU A 64 21.82 -19.62 -10.15
C LEU A 64 21.59 -19.29 -11.64
N GLY A 65 21.55 -18.00 -12.01
CA GLY A 65 21.33 -17.55 -13.39
C GLY A 65 19.98 -18.02 -13.93
N ASP A 66 20.00 -18.70 -15.09
CA ASP A 66 18.81 -19.27 -15.72
C ASP A 66 18.46 -20.68 -15.24
N MET A 67 19.28 -21.27 -14.37
CA MET A 67 19.03 -22.62 -13.87
C MET A 67 17.85 -22.64 -12.90
N GLU A 68 17.08 -23.72 -12.92
CA GLU A 68 15.92 -23.85 -12.02
C GLU A 68 16.29 -24.46 -10.66
N VAL A 69 17.39 -25.20 -10.55
CA VAL A 69 17.76 -25.93 -9.33
C VAL A 69 19.20 -25.64 -8.93
N GLY A 70 19.40 -25.22 -7.69
CA GLY A 70 20.71 -25.07 -7.06
C GLY A 70 20.95 -26.16 -6.02
N THR A 71 22.17 -26.68 -5.96
CA THR A 71 22.56 -27.76 -5.06
C THR A 71 23.62 -27.32 -4.05
N VAL A 72 23.64 -27.96 -2.89
CA VAL A 72 24.71 -27.88 -1.88
C VAL A 72 25.18 -29.30 -1.63
N ASN A 73 26.47 -29.58 -1.82
CA ASN A 73 27.05 -30.93 -1.72
C ASN A 73 26.32 -31.97 -2.59
N GLY A 74 25.89 -31.56 -3.79
CA GLY A 74 25.15 -32.43 -4.71
C GLY A 74 23.67 -32.64 -4.37
N ILE A 75 23.18 -32.11 -3.24
CA ILE A 75 21.79 -32.22 -2.81
C ILE A 75 21.03 -30.94 -3.19
N PRO A 76 19.85 -31.02 -3.86
CA PRO A 76 19.02 -29.85 -4.15
C PRO A 76 18.67 -29.06 -2.88
N ALA A 77 18.98 -27.77 -2.88
CA ALA A 77 18.77 -26.88 -1.74
C ALA A 77 17.86 -25.68 -2.09
N VAL A 78 17.84 -25.27 -3.35
CA VAL A 78 17.00 -24.15 -3.83
C VAL A 78 16.40 -24.48 -5.18
N THR A 79 15.21 -23.93 -5.46
CA THR A 79 14.57 -24.02 -6.77
C THR A 79 13.97 -22.68 -7.16
N TYR A 80 14.16 -22.28 -8.40
CA TYR A 80 13.58 -21.06 -8.97
C TYR A 80 12.65 -21.42 -10.12
N ARG A 81 11.36 -21.15 -9.95
CA ARG A 81 10.31 -21.44 -10.94
C ARG A 81 9.76 -20.15 -11.51
N ARG A 82 9.56 -20.11 -12.82
CA ARG A 82 8.87 -19.03 -13.52
C ARG A 82 7.37 -19.35 -13.59
N ALA A 83 6.53 -18.41 -13.17
CA ALA A 83 5.08 -18.53 -13.27
C ALA A 83 4.53 -17.27 -13.93
N LEU A 84 3.59 -17.46 -14.86
CA LEU A 84 2.85 -16.35 -15.45
C LEU A 84 1.76 -15.91 -14.48
N ARG A 85 1.68 -14.61 -14.21
CA ARG A 85 0.60 -14.01 -13.42
C ARG A 85 -0.20 -13.08 -14.32
N VAL A 86 -1.48 -13.39 -14.53
CA VAL A 86 -2.43 -12.46 -15.14
C VAL A 86 -2.97 -11.56 -14.04
N THR A 87 -2.87 -10.24 -14.22
CA THR A 87 -3.40 -9.24 -13.27
C THR A 87 -4.19 -8.21 -14.06
N LEU A 88 -5.39 -7.88 -13.61
CA LEU A 88 -6.17 -6.78 -14.16
C LEU A 88 -5.46 -5.46 -13.86
N SER A 89 -5.26 -4.59 -14.85
CA SER A 89 -4.70 -3.25 -14.62
C SER A 89 -5.81 -2.29 -14.20
N PRO A 90 -5.90 -1.86 -12.92
CA PRO A 90 -6.99 -0.99 -12.48
C PRO A 90 -6.94 0.37 -13.16
N ARG A 91 -5.73 0.82 -13.53
CA ARG A 91 -5.52 2.04 -14.30
C ARG A 91 -6.18 1.95 -15.67
N LEU A 92 -5.89 0.89 -16.44
CA LEU A 92 -6.46 0.73 -17.78
C LEU A 92 -7.99 0.55 -17.71
N VAL A 93 -8.51 -0.15 -16.70
CA VAL A 93 -9.97 -0.32 -16.53
C VAL A 93 -10.64 1.02 -16.20
N ARG A 94 -10.02 1.88 -15.38
CA ARG A 94 -10.54 3.24 -15.10
C ARG A 94 -10.50 4.14 -16.33
N GLU A 95 -9.45 4.05 -17.15
CA GLU A 95 -9.29 4.84 -18.37
C GLU A 95 -10.28 4.40 -19.47
N LEU A 96 -10.51 3.10 -19.63
CA LEU A 96 -11.30 2.53 -20.74
C LEU A 96 -12.77 2.25 -20.39
N HIS A 97 -13.09 1.92 -19.13
CA HIS A 97 -14.41 1.47 -18.67
C HIS A 97 -14.80 2.04 -17.29
N PRO A 98 -14.86 3.38 -17.14
CA PRO A 98 -15.14 4.02 -15.85
C PRO A 98 -16.51 3.66 -15.24
N GLU A 99 -17.51 3.35 -16.07
CA GLU A 99 -18.84 2.93 -15.66
C GLU A 99 -18.85 1.54 -15.00
N VAL A 100 -17.94 0.65 -15.39
CA VAL A 100 -17.77 -0.66 -14.76
C VAL A 100 -17.13 -0.49 -13.39
N VAL A 101 -16.10 0.37 -13.30
CA VAL A 101 -15.42 0.65 -12.03
C VAL A 101 -16.42 1.11 -10.97
N ARG A 102 -17.25 2.12 -11.27
CA ARG A 102 -18.23 2.64 -10.30
C ARG A 102 -19.23 1.60 -9.81
N ARG A 103 -19.62 0.65 -10.68
CA ARG A 103 -20.55 -0.44 -10.30
C ARG A 103 -19.90 -1.51 -9.42
N CYS A 104 -18.57 -1.59 -9.43
CA CYS A 104 -17.80 -2.58 -8.72
C CYS A 104 -16.99 -1.99 -7.55
N GLU A 105 -17.10 -0.68 -7.31
CA GLU A 105 -16.43 -0.01 -6.19
C GLU A 105 -17.16 -0.34 -4.88
N GLU A 106 -16.40 -0.89 -3.94
CA GLU A 106 -16.81 -1.07 -2.55
C GLU A 106 -15.91 -0.20 -1.69
N ILE A 107 -16.51 0.69 -0.88
CA ILE A 107 -15.79 1.54 0.06
C ILE A 107 -15.96 0.93 1.44
N SER A 108 -14.86 0.44 1.99
CA SER A 108 -14.78 -0.05 3.36
C SER A 108 -13.83 0.81 4.18
N GLU A 109 -14.17 1.04 5.45
CA GLU A 109 -13.28 1.69 6.39
C GLU A 109 -12.17 0.72 6.81
N VAL A 110 -10.92 1.16 6.69
CA VAL A 110 -9.75 0.40 7.13
C VAL A 110 -9.04 1.20 8.21
N ARG A 111 -8.83 0.58 9.37
CA ARG A 111 -7.99 1.12 10.43
C ARG A 111 -6.56 0.62 10.23
N THR A 112 -5.61 1.54 10.12
CA THR A 112 -4.18 1.20 10.07
C THR A 112 -3.59 1.36 11.46
N PHE A 113 -2.92 0.32 11.93
CA PHE A 113 -2.08 0.40 13.13
C PHE A 113 -0.68 0.84 12.71
N LEU A 114 -0.18 1.91 13.31
CA LEU A 114 1.15 2.46 13.06
C LEU A 114 1.80 2.80 14.40
N LEU A 115 3.04 2.37 14.59
CA LEU A 115 3.88 2.96 15.63
C LEU A 115 4.27 4.38 15.18
N VAL A 116 4.11 5.33 16.07
CA VAL A 116 4.54 6.72 15.86
C VAL A 116 5.76 6.99 16.73
N ASP A 117 6.65 7.84 16.23
CA ASP A 117 7.79 8.32 17.01
C ASP A 117 7.31 9.21 18.15
N ALA A 118 8.01 9.14 19.29
CA ALA A 118 7.81 10.11 20.35
C ALA A 118 8.35 11.47 19.88
N ALA A 119 7.52 12.51 20.00
CA ALA A 119 7.92 13.89 19.70
C ALA A 119 8.95 14.43 20.70
#